data_AF-A0A355PGG4-F1
#
_entry.id   AF-A0A355PGG4-F1
#
_cell.length_a   1.000
_cell.length_b   1.000
_cell.length_c   1.000
_cell.angle_alpha   90.00
_cell.angle_beta   90.00
_cell.angle_gamma   90.00
#
_symmetry.space_group_name_H-M   'P 1'
#
loop_
_entity.id
_entity.type
_entity.pdbx_description
1 polymer ?
#
loop_
_entity_poly.entity_id
_entity_poly.type
_entity_poly.pdbx_seq_one_letter_code
_entity_poly.pdbx_strand_id
1 'polypeptide(L)' 'MSEVDQALALLSRGTHEILVEDELRKKLASGRKLRIKAGFDPTAPDLHLGHSVLLTKMR' A
#
# COMPACT_ATOMS: atom_id res chain seq x y z
N MET A 1 6.88 -10.53 -17.21
CA MET A 1 6.22 -10.38 -15.89
C MET A 1 4.81 -9.87 -16.14
N SER A 2 3.81 -10.39 -15.42
CA SER A 2 2.44 -9.88 -15.56
C SER A 2 2.32 -8.48 -14.94
N GLU A 3 1.30 -7.71 -15.34
CA GLU A 3 1.01 -6.40 -14.73
C GLU A 3 0.79 -6.53 -13.21
N VAL A 4 0.17 -7.61 -12.77
CA VAL A 4 -0.05 -7.92 -11.35
C VAL A 4 1.28 -8.13 -10.62
N ASP A 5 2.23 -8.85 -11.22
CA ASP A 5 3.56 -9.07 -10.62
C ASP A 5 4.34 -7.76 -10.50
N GLN A 6 4.24 -6.88 -11.49
CA GLN A 6 4.89 -5.57 -11.46
C GLN A 6 4.28 -4.67 -10.38
N ALA A 7 2.96 -4.64 -10.26
CA ALA A 7 2.26 -3.91 -9.21
C ALA A 7 2.65 -4.43 -7.82
N LEU A 8 2.70 -5.76 -7.66
CA LEU A 8 3.10 -6.40 -6.42
C LEU A 8 4.53 -6.04 -6.03
N ALA A 9 5.48 -6.11 -6.97
CA ALA A 9 6.87 -5.71 -6.73
C ALA A 9 7.01 -4.23 -6.30
N LEU A 10 6.22 -3.33 -6.90
CA LEU A 10 6.16 -1.90 -6.54
C LEU A 10 5.63 -1.68 -5.12
N LEU A 11 4.58 -2.42 -4.74
CA LEU A 11 3.97 -2.34 -3.42
C LEU A 11 4.89 -2.94 -2.34
N SER A 12 5.57 -4.06 -2.63
CA SER A 12 6.49 -4.72 -1.68
C SER A 12 7.76 -3.90 -1.42
N ARG A 13 8.21 -3.08 -2.38
CA ARG A 13 9.43 -2.26 -2.21
C ARG A 13 9.31 -1.30 -1.03
N GLY A 14 10.14 -1.47 0.01
CA GLY A 14 10.14 -0.61 1.20
C GLY A 14 8.98 -0.86 2.15
N THR A 15 8.25 -1.97 1.98
CA THR A 15 7.24 -2.45 2.91
C THR A 15 7.89 -3.47 3.84
N HIS A 16 7.68 -3.35 5.15
CA HIS A 16 8.24 -4.28 6.12
C HIS A 16 7.62 -5.68 5.99
N GLU A 17 6.29 -5.76 5.83
CA GLU A 17 5.57 -7.04 5.77
C GLU A 17 4.25 -6.90 5.01
N ILE A 18 3.84 -7.97 4.32
CA ILE A 18 2.50 -8.15 3.73
C ILE A 18 1.90 -9.43 4.30
N LEU A 19 0.91 -9.30 5.19
CA LEU A 19 0.36 -10.43 5.95
C LEU A 19 -0.23 -11.55 5.08
N VAL A 20 -0.84 -11.22 3.94
CA VAL A 20 -1.46 -12.21 3.02
C VAL A 20 -1.23 -11.79 1.57
N GLU A 21 -0.01 -12.02 1.07
CA GLU A 21 0.40 -11.60 -0.28
C GLU A 21 -0.48 -12.21 -1.39
N ASP A 22 -0.87 -13.48 -1.25
CA ASP A 22 -1.75 -14.15 -2.22
C ASP A 22 -3.14 -13.50 -2.32
N GLU A 23 -3.67 -12.99 -1.21
CA GLU A 23 -4.96 -12.29 -1.22
C GLU A 23 -4.82 -10.91 -1.89
N LEU A 24 -3.71 -10.20 -1.64
CA LEU A 24 -3.39 -8.96 -2.33
C LEU A 24 -3.27 -9.21 -3.85
N ARG A 25 -2.55 -10.26 -4.26
CA ARG A 25 -2.41 -10.67 -5.66
C ARG A 25 -3.77 -10.94 -6.32
N LYS A 26 -4.66 -11.69 -5.66
CA LYS A 26 -6.03 -11.94 -6.13
C LYS A 26 -6.84 -10.65 -6.24
N LYS A 27 -6.71 -9.73 -5.28
CA LYS A 27 -7.37 -8.41 -5.33
C LYS A 27 -6.84 -7.55 -6.48
N LEU A 28 -5.54 -7.53 -6.72
CA LEU A 28 -4.93 -6.82 -7.85
C LEU A 28 -5.40 -7.38 -9.20
N ALA A 29 -5.52 -8.72 -9.31
CA ALA A 29 -6.01 -9.38 -10.51
C ALA A 29 -7.51 -9.16 -10.77
N SER A 30 -8.29 -8.66 -9.80
CA SER A 30 -9.74 -8.50 -9.94
C SER A 30 -10.19 -7.37 -10.86
N GLY A 31 -9.26 -6.53 -11.35
CA GLY A 31 -9.54 -5.45 -12.31
C GLY A 31 -10.35 -4.26 -11.77
N ARG A 32 -10.94 -4.37 -10.58
CA ARG A 32 -11.63 -3.26 -9.91
C ARG A 32 -10.65 -2.35 -9.18
N LYS A 33 -10.99 -1.07 -9.07
CA LYS A 33 -10.27 -0.13 -8.21
C LYS A 33 -10.35 -0.56 -6.75
N LEU A 34 -9.20 -0.82 -6.14
CA LEU A 34 -9.13 -1.21 -4.72
C LEU A 34 -9.32 0.01 -3.81
N ARG A 35 -9.99 -0.22 -2.68
CA ARG A 35 -10.12 0.78 -1.61
C ARG A 35 -8.97 0.59 -0.64
N ILE A 36 -8.09 1.58 -0.56
CA ILE A 36 -6.95 1.59 0.36
C ILE A 36 -7.29 2.48 1.55
N LYS A 37 -7.11 1.95 2.76
CA LYS A 37 -7.39 2.66 4.01
C LYS A 37 -6.09 2.91 4.75
N ALA A 38 -5.85 4.17 5.12
CA ALA A 38 -4.83 4.58 6.07
C ALA A 38 -5.51 5.41 7.17
N GLY A 39 -5.23 5.09 8.43
CA GLY A 39 -5.76 5.82 9.58
C GLY A 39 -4.69 6.74 10.17
N PHE A 40 -5.11 7.92 10.62
CA PHE A 40 -4.27 8.87 11.34
C PHE A 40 -4.99 9.23 12.63
N ASP A 41 -4.26 9.22 13.74
CA ASP A 41 -4.76 9.70 15.04
C ASP A 41 -4.67 11.23 15.08
N PRO A 42 -5.78 11.97 15.28
CA PRO A 42 -5.79 13.43 15.27
C PRO A 42 -5.25 14.07 16.56
N THR A 43 -4.69 13.29 17.50
CA THR A 43 -4.12 13.80 18.75
C THR A 43 -2.99 14.82 18.53
N ALA A 44 -2.24 14.71 17.43
CA ALA A 44 -1.22 15.70 17.04
C ALA A 44 -1.73 16.58 15.87
N PRO A 45 -1.38 17.88 15.85
CA PRO A 45 -1.85 18.80 14.82
C PRO A 45 -1.18 18.58 13.45
N ASP A 46 0.05 18.06 13.44
CA ASP A 46 0.90 18.03 12.25
C ASP A 46 1.35 16.62 11.86
N LEU A 47 1.52 16.41 10.55
CA LEU A 47 2.22 15.25 10.02
C LEU A 47 3.70 15.59 9.82
N HIS A 48 4.58 14.83 10.47
CA HIS A 48 6.03 14.93 10.24
C HIS A 48 6.51 14.04 9.09
N LEU A 49 7.79 14.16 8.73
CA LEU A 49 8.43 13.42 7.64
C LEU A 49 8.32 11.89 7.75
N GLY A 50 8.19 11.33 8.95
CA GLY A 50 7.92 9.89 9.12
C GLY A 50 6.65 9.39 8.39
N HIS A 51 5.63 10.24 8.22
CA HIS A 51 4.41 9.88 7.49
C HIS A 51 4.62 9.85 5.96
N SER A 52 5.70 10.45 5.46
CA SER A 52 5.98 10.50 4.03
C SER A 52 6.14 9.10 3.42
N VAL A 53 6.66 8.13 4.17
CA VAL A 53 6.80 6.73 3.71
C VAL A 53 5.43 6.13 3.38
N LEU A 54 4.47 6.28 4.29
CA LEU A 54 3.10 5.81 4.11
C LEU A 54 2.40 6.57 2.98
N LEU A 55 2.46 7.91 2.98
CA LEU A 55 1.78 8.74 1.97
C LEU A 55 2.34 8.51 0.56
N THR A 56 3.66 8.32 0.43
CA THR A 56 4.30 7.99 -0.86
C THR A 56 3.87 6.62 -1.36
N LYS A 57 3.62 5.65 -0.47
CA LYS A 57 3.11 4.33 -0.84
C LYS A 57 1.66 4.37 -1.34
N MET A 58 0.87 5.36 -0.93
CA MET A 58 -0.53 5.53 -1.36
C MET A 58 -0.68 6.27 -2.70
N ARG A 59 0.38 6.92 -3.18
CA ARG A 59 0.45 7.64 -4.46
C ARG A 59 0.75 6.67 -5.60
#